data_AF-A0A920J168-F1
#
_entry.id   AF-A0A920J168-F1
#
_cell.length_a   1.000
_cell.length_b   1.000
_cell.length_c   1.000
_cell.angle_alpha   90.00
_cell.angle_beta   90.00
_cell.angle_gamma   90.00
#
_symmetry.space_group_name_H-M   'P 1'
#
loop_
_entity.id
_entity.type
_entity.pdbx_description
1 polymer ?
#
loop_
_entity_poly.entity_id
_entity_poly.type
_entity_poly.pdbx_seq_one_letter_code
_entity_poly.pdbx_strand_id
1 'polypeptide(L)'
;MLRGLIEFIKPIILGRNPQDIGAIWSDLWKMNRSVSTYVIGAIDICLWDINGKIANQPIHRLLGTCKESVPVYSSTAFHETKEQYAEEAL
;
A
#
# COMPACT_ATOMS: atom_id res chain seq x y z
N MET A 1 14.92 0.70 6.00
CA MET A 1 13.47 0.94 5.85
C MET A 1 12.81 1.28 7.21
N LEU A 2 12.93 0.42 8.23
CA LEU A 2 12.37 0.64 9.57
C LEU A 2 12.82 1.93 10.28
N ARG A 3 14.10 2.30 10.13
CA ARG A 3 14.63 3.53 10.74
C ARG A 3 13.94 4.80 10.22
N GLY A 4 13.70 4.86 8.90
CA GLY A 4 12.96 5.95 8.26
C GLY A 4 11.54 6.10 8.79
N LEU A 5 10.85 4.96 9.00
CA LEU A 5 9.53 4.92 9.61
C LEU A 5 9.54 5.44 11.06
N ILE A 6 10.42 4.92 11.90
CA ILE A 6 10.41 5.23 13.33
C ILE A 6 10.93 6.64 13.63
N GLU A 7 11.97 7.11 12.95
CA GLU A 7 12.60 8.40 13.25
C GLU A 7 11.86 9.59 12.60
N PHE A 8 11.35 9.42 11.37
CA PHE A 8 10.79 10.55 10.60
C PHE A 8 9.28 10.50 10.46
N ILE A 9 8.69 9.31 10.32
CA ILE A 9 7.26 9.19 10.01
C ILE A 9 6.42 9.08 11.28
N LYS A 10 6.83 8.29 12.27
CA LYS A 10 6.13 8.12 13.55
C LYS A 10 5.80 9.46 14.24
N PRO A 11 6.72 10.44 14.34
CA PRO A 11 6.41 11.73 14.96
C PRO A 11 5.31 12.54 14.24
N ILE A 12 5.13 12.31 12.94
CA ILE A 12 4.12 13.01 12.12
C ILE A 12 2.72 12.40 12.34
N ILE A 13 2.64 11.08 12.51
CA ILE A 13 1.36 10.35 12.48
C ILE A 13 0.82 9.98 13.87
N LEU A 14 1.67 9.92 14.89
CA LEU A 14 1.26 9.47 16.21
C LEU A 14 0.25 10.46 16.84
N GLY A 15 -0.87 9.94 17.34
CA GLY A 15 -1.94 10.75 17.95
C GLY A 15 -2.87 11.44 16.96
N ARG A 16 -2.62 11.31 15.64
CA ARG A 16 -3.54 11.84 14.63
C ARG A 16 -4.74 10.91 14.42
N ASN A 17 -5.85 11.50 13.98
CA ASN A 17 -7.01 10.72 13.55
C ASN A 17 -6.67 10.01 12.22
N PRO A 18 -6.74 8.67 12.15
CA PRO A 18 -6.45 7.94 10.92
C PRO A 18 -7.44 8.23 9.78
N GLN A 19 -8.60 8.82 10.06
CA GLN A 19 -9.56 9.23 9.03
C GLN A 19 -9.14 10.51 8.29
N ASP A 20 -8.14 11.24 8.78
CA ASP A 20 -7.59 12.45 8.15
C ASP A 20 -6.55 12.11 7.06
N ILE A 21 -6.81 11.10 6.21
CA ILE A 21 -5.83 10.52 5.27
C ILE A 21 -5.16 11.60 4.42
N GLY A 22 -5.94 12.49 3.80
CA GLY A 22 -5.39 13.53 2.92
C GLY A 22 -4.45 14.51 3.64
N ALA A 23 -4.75 14.85 4.89
CA ALA A 23 -3.89 15.72 5.68
C ALA A 23 -2.62 14.99 6.14
N ILE A 24 -2.73 13.73 6.55
CA ILE A 24 -1.56 12.91 6.90
C ILE A 24 -0.66 12.73 5.67
N TRP A 25 -1.23 12.30 4.55
CA TRP A 25 -0.50 12.06 3.30
C TRP A 25 0.24 13.31 2.81
N SER A 26 -0.41 14.49 2.87
CA SER A 26 0.21 15.77 2.52
C SER A 26 1.47 16.06 3.35
N ASP A 27 1.45 15.76 4.64
CA ASP A 27 2.61 15.94 5.52
C ASP A 27 3.69 14.88 5.27
N LEU A 28 3.31 13.62 5.03
CA LEU A 28 4.25 12.55 4.67
C LEU A 28 4.96 12.83 3.33
N TRP A 29 4.24 13.39 2.35
CA TRP A 29 4.80 13.66 1.02
C TRP A 29 5.91 14.70 1.05
N LYS A 30 5.87 15.66 1.98
CA LYS A 30 6.96 16.63 2.20
C LYS A 30 8.28 15.93 2.58
N MET A 31 8.21 14.69 3.10
CA MET A 31 9.36 13.87 3.48
C MET A 31 9.85 12.95 2.35
N ASN A 32 9.30 13.01 1.13
CA ASN A 32 9.62 12.08 0.04
C ASN A 32 11.09 12.13 -0.45
N ARG A 33 11.86 13.14 -0.04
CA ARG A 33 13.32 13.23 -0.28
C ARG A 33 14.15 12.66 0.86
N SER A 34 13.57 12.53 2.05
CA SER A 34 14.24 12.07 3.27
C SER A 34 13.85 10.64 3.64
N VAL A 35 12.68 10.19 3.19
CA VAL A 35 12.12 8.87 3.47
C VAL A 35 11.73 8.23 2.15
N SER A 36 11.99 6.92 2.04
CA SER A 36 11.57 6.14 0.87
C SER A 36 10.06 6.21 0.67
N THR A 37 9.64 6.38 -0.57
CA THR A 37 8.22 6.32 -0.97
C THR A 37 7.55 5.00 -0.61
N TYR A 38 8.31 3.90 -0.46
CA TYR A 38 7.78 2.63 0.06
C TYR A 38 7.22 2.77 1.48
N VAL A 39 7.88 3.55 2.34
CA VAL A 39 7.40 3.77 3.72
C VAL A 39 6.15 4.65 3.71
N ILE A 40 6.12 5.69 2.86
CA ILE A 40 4.95 6.56 2.70
C ILE A 40 3.76 5.73 2.21
N GLY A 41 3.95 4.92 1.16
CA GLY A 41 2.90 4.04 0.63
C GLY A 41 2.43 2.99 1.64
N ALA A 42 3.32 2.42 2.44
CA ALA A 42 2.94 1.48 3.50
C ALA A 42 2.02 2.14 4.55
N ILE A 43 2.30 3.38 4.94
CA ILE A 43 1.41 4.11 5.87
C ILE A 43 0.07 4.45 5.22
N ASP A 44 0.06 4.88 3.96
CA ASP A 44 -1.18 5.17 3.23
C ASP A 44 -2.10 3.93 3.17
N ILE A 45 -1.55 2.75 2.86
CA ILE A 45 -2.28 1.48 2.89
C ILE A 45 -2.88 1.21 4.27
N CYS A 46 -2.08 1.37 5.34
CA CYS A 46 -2.55 1.16 6.70
C CYS A 46 -3.67 2.13 7.10
N LEU A 47 -3.62 3.39 6.66
CA LEU A 47 -4.67 4.36 6.91
C LEU A 47 -5.97 3.95 6.22
N TRP A 48 -5.92 3.52 4.96
CA TRP A 48 -7.09 3.00 4.25
C TRP A 48 -7.65 1.70 4.85
N ASP A 49 -6.79 0.80 5.32
CA ASP A 49 -7.21 -0.42 6.03
C ASP A 49 -7.95 -0.10 7.34
N ILE A 50 -7.43 0.82 8.15
CA ILE A 50 -8.10 1.30 9.37
C ILE A 50 -9.46 1.92 9.03
N ASN A 51 -9.55 2.75 7.98
CA ASN A 51 -10.81 3.35 7.57
C ASN A 51 -11.82 2.33 7.06
N GLY A 52 -11.37 1.29 6.34
CA GLY A 52 -12.20 0.14 5.97
C GLY A 52 -12.79 -0.56 7.19
N LYS A 53 -11.95 -0.80 8.21
CA LYS A 53 -12.38 -1.41 9.49
C LYS A 53 -13.35 -0.53 10.27
N ILE A 54 -13.09 0.78 10.37
CA ILE A 54 -13.98 1.74 11.04
C ILE A 54 -15.35 1.79 10.34
N ALA A 55 -15.35 1.83 9.00
CA ALA A 55 -16.57 1.87 8.22
C ALA A 55 -17.29 0.51 8.15
N ASN A 56 -16.63 -0.57 8.58
CA ASN A 56 -17.07 -1.95 8.37
C ASN A 56 -17.38 -2.23 6.88
N GLN A 57 -16.50 -1.77 6.00
CA GLN A 57 -16.62 -1.91 4.54
C GLN A 57 -15.28 -2.32 3.92
N PRO A 58 -15.28 -3.09 2.83
CA PRO A 58 -14.06 -3.32 2.08
C PRO A 58 -13.60 -2.03 1.40
N ILE A 59 -12.28 -1.82 1.27
CA ILE A 59 -11.68 -0.55 0.79
C ILE A 59 -12.21 -0.14 -0.59
N HIS A 60 -12.43 -1.10 -1.50
CA HIS A 60 -12.98 -0.81 -2.83
C HIS A 60 -14.39 -0.18 -2.80
N ARG A 61 -15.16 -0.36 -1.72
CA ARG A 61 -16.44 0.35 -1.52
C ARG A 61 -16.22 1.80 -1.15
N LEU A 62 -15.25 2.07 -0.29
CA LEU A 62 -14.88 3.43 0.10
C LEU A 62 -14.35 4.26 -1.09
N LEU A 63 -13.63 3.61 -2.01
CA LEU A 63 -13.08 4.25 -3.21
C LEU A 63 -14.07 4.38 -4.38
N GLY A 64 -15.28 3.82 -4.24
CA GLY A 64 -16.23 3.68 -5.35
C GLY A 64 -16.00 2.38 -6.12
N THR A 65 -16.87 1.39 -5.87
CA THR A 65 -16.72 0.08 -6.51
C THR A 65 -17.09 0.13 -7.98
N CYS A 66 -16.12 -0.21 -8.84
CA CYS A 66 -16.33 -0.34 -10.28
C CYS A 66 -16.52 -1.79 -10.72
N LYS A 67 -15.90 -2.76 -10.02
CA LYS A 67 -15.92 -4.19 -10.34
C LYS A 67 -15.82 -5.02 -9.06
N GLU A 68 -16.54 -6.13 -8.98
CA GLU A 68 -16.42 -7.10 -7.87
C GLU A 68 -15.33 -8.16 -8.13
N SER A 69 -14.88 -8.30 -9.38
CA SER A 69 -13.82 -9.22 -9.77
C SER A 69 -12.98 -8.64 -10.91
N VAL A 70 -11.72 -9.07 -10.99
CA VAL A 70 -10.78 -8.69 -12.05
C VAL A 70 -10.06 -9.94 -12.56
N PRO A 71 -9.87 -10.10 -13.88
CA PRO A 71 -8.98 -11.12 -14.40
C PRO A 71 -7.57 -10.92 -13.86
N VAL A 72 -6.95 -12.01 -13.43
CA VAL A 72 -5.55 -12.03 -13.00
C VAL A 72 -4.70 -12.69 -14.07
N TYR A 73 -3.40 -12.39 -14.08
CA TYR A 73 -2.42 -13.10 -14.90
C TYR A 73 -1.40 -13.77 -13.98
N SER A 74 -0.83 -14.89 -14.43
CA SER A 74 0.26 -15.55 -13.70
C SER A 74 1.54 -14.76 -13.92
N SER A 75 2.16 -14.29 -12.83
CA SER A 75 3.49 -13.70 -12.86
C SER A 75 4.51 -14.78 -12.55
N THR A 76 5.13 -15.32 -13.60
CA THR A 76 6.12 -16.38 -13.49
C THR A 76 7.40 -15.89 -12.80
N ALA A 77 7.99 -16.78 -11.98
CA ALA A 77 9.30 -16.55 -11.39
C ALA A 77 10.41 -16.59 -12.45
N PHE A 78 11.65 -16.32 -12.04
CA PHE A 78 12.77 -16.56 -12.92
C PHE A 78 13.01 -18.08 -13.07
N HIS A 79 13.10 -18.55 -14.31
CA HIS A 79 13.58 -19.90 -14.64
C HIS A 79 14.89 -19.82 -15.41
N GLU A 80 15.75 -20.82 -15.20
CA GLU A 80 17.06 -20.89 -15.84
C GLU A 80 16.97 -21.29 -17.32
N THR A 81 15.92 -22.00 -17.70
CA THR A 81 15.74 -22.56 -19.04
C THR A 81 14.37 -22.22 -19.63
N LYS A 82 14.28 -22.17 -20.96
CA LYS A 82 13.02 -21.93 -21.67
C LYS A 82 12.04 -23.11 -21.51
N GLU A 83 12.54 -24.32 -21.29
CA GLU A 83 11.74 -25.53 -21.09
C GLU A 83 10.93 -25.45 -19.80
N GLN A 84 11.53 -24.92 -18.72
CA GLN A 84 10.84 -24.68 -17.45
C GLN A 84 9.70 -23.64 -17.61
N TYR A 85 9.93 -22.59 -18.42
CA TYR A 85 8.86 -21.65 -18.76
C TYR A 85 7.71 -22.32 -19.52
N ALA A 86 8.03 -23.23 -20.45
CA ALA A 86 7.01 -23.97 -21.20
C ALA A 86 6.24 -24.96 -20.31
N GLU A 87 6.90 -25.60 -19.34
CA GLU A 87 6.27 -26.51 -18.37
C GLU A 87 5.32 -25.76 -17.42
N GLU A 88 5.69 -24.59 -16.89
CA GLU A 88 4.79 -23.79 -16.03
C GLU A 88 3.56 -23.27 -16.79
N ALA A 89 3.68 -23.05 -18.10
CA ALA A 89 2.59 -22.53 -18.92
C ALA A 89 1.50 -23.57 -19.26
N LEU A 90 1.77 -24.87 -19.03
CA LEU A 90 0.83 -25.98 -19.26
C LEU A 90 -0.06 -26.23 -18.03
#